data_AF-A0A7C6Q6I1-F1
#
_entry.id   AF-A0A7C6Q6I1-F1
#
_cell.length_a   1.000
_cell.length_b   1.000
_cell.length_c   1.000
_cell.angle_alpha   90.00
_cell.angle_beta   90.00
_cell.angle_gamma   90.00
#
_symmetry.space_group_name_H-M   'P 1'
#
loop_
_entity.id
_entity.type
_entity.pdbx_description
1 polymer ?
#
loop_
_entity_poly.entity_id
_entity_poly.type
_entity_poly.pdbx_seq_one_letter_code
_entity_poly.pdbx_strand_id
1 'polypeptide(L)' 'ERIEDLFTINSLNYEVLKGDKAGISSIRVNNQYRIEFTVTDNGAEPIVSVCNIFELSNHYK' A
#
# COMPACT_ATOMS: atom_id res chain seq x y z
N GLU A 1 -16.60 -2.55 -1.41
CA GLU A 1 -15.80 -1.34 -1.68
C GLU A 1 -14.66 -1.71 -2.60
N ARG A 2 -14.22 -0.80 -3.47
CA ARG A 2 -13.16 -1.09 -4.44
C ARG A 2 -11.85 -0.46 -4.02
N ILE A 3 -10.74 -0.96 -4.52
CA ILE A 3 -9.42 -0.45 -4.14
C ILE A 3 -9.21 1.01 -4.57
N GLU A 4 -9.84 1.42 -5.67
CA GLU A 4 -9.77 2.77 -6.22
C GLU A 4 -10.35 3.82 -5.27
N ASP A 5 -11.22 3.39 -4.34
CA ASP A 5 -11.81 4.29 -3.35
C ASP A 5 -10.71 4.82 -2.41
N LEU A 6 -9.62 4.06 -2.19
CA LEU A 6 -8.45 4.51 -1.43
C LEU A 6 -7.66 5.62 -2.12
N PHE A 7 -7.75 5.73 -3.46
CA PHE A 7 -6.99 6.74 -4.21
C PHE A 7 -7.47 8.16 -3.89
N THR A 8 -8.72 8.27 -3.43
CA THR A 8 -9.36 9.53 -3.06
C THR A 8 -8.94 10.03 -1.69
N ILE A 9 -8.34 9.17 -0.86
CA ILE A 9 -7.93 9.50 0.50
C ILE A 9 -6.49 10.01 0.49
N ASN A 10 -6.33 11.33 0.32
CA ASN A 10 -5.03 11.98 0.16
C ASN A 10 -4.01 11.65 1.28
N SER A 11 -4.46 11.47 2.52
CA SER A 11 -3.59 11.14 3.66
C SER A 11 -2.89 9.79 3.50
N LEU A 12 -3.49 8.85 2.76
CA LEU A 12 -2.90 7.54 2.51
C LEU A 12 -1.69 7.60 1.58
N ASN A 13 -1.47 8.66 0.79
CA ASN A 13 -0.40 8.71 -0.21
C ASN A 13 -0.28 7.36 -0.95
N TYR A 14 -1.40 6.94 -1.54
CA TYR A 14 -1.49 5.66 -2.23
C TYR A 14 -0.55 5.67 -3.44
N GLU A 15 0.24 4.61 -3.59
CA GLU A 15 1.08 4.39 -4.77
C GLU A 15 1.11 2.92 -5.16
N VAL A 16 1.21 2.64 -6.45
CA VAL A 16 1.61 1.32 -6.95
C VAL A 16 3.11 1.36 -7.18
N LEU A 17 3.83 0.48 -6.51
CA LEU A 17 5.28 0.39 -6.59
C LEU A 17 5.75 -0.05 -7.98
N LYS A 18 7.00 0.25 -8.28
CA LYS A 18 7.64 0.01 -9.59
C LYS A 18 8.93 -0.80 -9.40
N GLY A 19 9.52 -1.26 -10.51
CA GLY A 19 10.74 -2.07 -10.49
C GLY A 19 10.50 -3.46 -9.91
N ASP A 20 11.38 -3.94 -9.05
CA ASP A 20 11.31 -5.29 -8.47
C ASP A 20 10.06 -5.52 -7.60
N LYS A 21 9.41 -4.44 -7.16
CA LYS A 21 8.14 -4.46 -6.42
C LYS A 21 6.93 -4.09 -7.27
N ALA A 22 7.03 -4.16 -8.59
CA ALA A 22 5.93 -3.82 -9.49
C ALA A 22 4.64 -4.59 -9.13
N GLY A 23 3.52 -3.88 -9.03
CA GLY A 23 2.22 -4.45 -8.69
C GLY A 23 1.89 -4.52 -7.19
N ILE A 24 2.83 -4.18 -6.31
CA ILE A 24 2.57 -4.00 -4.87
C ILE A 24 2.00 -2.60 -4.63
N SER A 25 0.90 -2.51 -3.89
CA SER A 25 0.31 -1.24 -3.45
C SER A 25 0.98 -0.79 -2.14
N SER A 26 1.16 0.52 -1.96
CA SER A 26 1.72 1.08 -0.73
C SER A 26 0.89 2.26 -0.23
N ILE A 27 0.65 2.30 1.08
CA ILE A 27 -0.07 3.38 1.76
C ILE A 27 0.67 3.85 3.00
N ARG A 28 0.50 5.12 3.34
CA ARG A 28 0.97 5.76 4.57
C ARG A 28 -0.03 5.51 5.68
N VAL A 29 0.46 4.99 6.80
CA VAL A 29 -0.33 4.86 8.04
C VAL A 29 -0.25 6.16 8.84
N ASN A 30 0.97 6.65 9.03
CA ASN A 30 1.25 7.88 9.75
C ASN A 30 2.59 8.47 9.28
N ASN A 31 3.18 9.39 10.05
CA ASN A 31 4.46 9.98 9.68
C ASN A 31 5.67 9.05 9.78
N GLN A 32 5.47 7.82 10.28
CA GLN A 32 6.51 6.87 10.58
C GLN A 32 6.35 5.53 9.86
N TYR A 33 5.16 5.15 9.40
CA TYR A 33 4.97 3.83 8.78
C TYR A 33 4.28 3.87 7.43
N ARG A 34 4.69 2.95 6.55
CA ARG A 34 3.97 2.55 5.33
C ARG A 34 3.65 1.07 5.37
N ILE A 35 2.51 0.70 4.79
CA ILE A 35 2.10 -0.68 4.56
C ILE A 35 2.22 -0.94 3.07
N GLU A 36 2.92 -2.01 2.71
CA GLU A 36 2.88 -2.60 1.37
C GLU A 36 1.93 -3.80 1.37
N PHE A 37 1.05 -3.89 0.37
CA PHE A 37 0.06 -4.94 0.27
C PHE A 37 -0.29 -5.29 -1.18
N THR A 38 -0.86 -6.46 -1.38
CA THR A 38 -1.50 -6.88 -2.63
C THR A 38 -2.99 -7.10 -2.41
N VAL A 39 -3.77 -6.99 -3.49
CA VAL A 39 -5.20 -7.28 -3.50
C VAL A 39 -5.43 -8.42 -4.48
N THR A 40 -6.06 -9.48 -4.01
CA THR A 40 -6.57 -10.54 -4.88
C THR A 40 -8.08 -10.39 -4.97
N ASP A 41 -8.58 -10.13 -6.17
CA ASP A 41 -10.00 -10.11 -6.47
C ASP A 41 -10.31 -11.21 -7.50
N ASN A 42 -11.03 -12.23 -7.06
CA ASN A 42 -11.46 -13.37 -7.89
C ASN A 42 -12.96 -13.28 -8.24
N GLY A 43 -13.56 -12.08 -8.19
CA GLY A 43 -15.01 -11.88 -8.36
C GLY A 43 -15.84 -12.23 -7.11
N ALA A 44 -15.15 -12.39 -5.96
CA ALA A 44 -15.73 -12.59 -4.64
C ALA A 44 -15.33 -11.42 -3.73
N GLU A 45 -15.27 -11.62 -2.41
CA GLU A 45 -14.75 -10.58 -1.52
C GLU A 45 -13.24 -10.38 -1.75
N PRO A 46 -12.77 -9.12 -1.90
CA PRO A 46 -11.36 -8.84 -2.14
C PRO A 46 -10.52 -9.21 -0.92
N ILE A 47 -9.43 -9.94 -1.15
CA ILE A 47 -8.48 -10.33 -0.10
C ILE A 47 -7.29 -9.39 -0.13
N VAL A 48 -7.10 -8.62 0.95
CA VAL A 48 -5.93 -7.77 1.16
C VAL A 48 -4.86 -8.55 1.90
N SER A 49 -3.69 -8.72 1.27
CA SER A 49 -2.53 -9.38 1.88
C SER A 49 -1.46 -8.35 2.20
N VAL A 50 -1.16 -8.16 3.49
CA VAL A 50 -0.07 -7.29 3.93
C VAL A 50 1.26 -8.00 3.65
N CYS A 51 2.07 -7.42 2.76
CA CYS A 51 3.38 -7.95 2.40
C CYS A 51 4.44 -7.49 3.39
N ASN A 52 4.40 -6.22 3.79
CA ASN A 52 5.40 -5.62 4.66
C ASN A 52 4.86 -4.38 5.39
N ILE A 53 5.48 -4.04 6.52
CA ILE A 53 5.30 -2.78 7.22
C ILE A 53 6.69 -2.13 7.35
N PHE A 54 6.86 -0.96 6.74
CA PHE A 54 8.13 -0.23 6.74
C PHE A 54 8.07 0.95 7.68
N GLU A 55 9.15 1.13 8.43
CA GLU A 55 9.40 2.39 9.12
C GLU A 55 10.05 3.39 8.14
N LEU A 56 9.48 4.59 8.03
CA LEU A 56 9.97 5.73 7.26
C LEU A 56 11.14 6.45 7.95
N SER A 57 11.68 5.89 9.04
CA SER A 57 12.76 6.52 9.77
C SER A 57 13.86 6.89 8.78
N ASN A 58 14.31 8.13 8.87
CA ASN A 58 15.26 8.78 7.97
C ASN A 58 16.68 8.19 8.14
N HIS A 59 16.79 6.88 8.38
CA HIS A 59 18.02 6.15 8.67
C HIS A 59 18.81 5.81 7.39
N TYR A 60 18.50 6.47 6.28
CA TYR A 60 19.43 6.65 5.18
C TYR A 60 20.13 8.00 5.36
N LYS A 61 21.16 8.01 6.20
CA LYS A 61 22.29 8.96 6.11
C LYS A 61 23.54 8.16 5.79
#